data_AF-A0AA39KBW8-F1
#
_entry.id   AF-A0AA39KBW8-F1
#
_cell.length_a   1.000
_cell.length_b   1.000
_cell.length_c   1.000
_cell.angle_alpha   90.00
_cell.angle_beta   90.00
_cell.angle_gamma   90.00
#
_symmetry.space_group_name_H-M   'P 1'
#
loop_
_entity.id
_entity.type
_entity.pdbx_description
1 polymer ?
#
loop_
_entity_poly.entity_id
_entity_poly.type
_entity_poly.pdbx_seq_one_letter_code
_entity_poly.pdbx_strand_id
1 'polypeptide(L)'
;MGVKGGWSLLKPVETVSLVDWSTCKLSTGSLDELGPCIGVDASGWMFAARYHQGQMKNPAQASLFKRLGCLFHLPVLPIFVFDGPKHPVIKRGKTINKTTDWLVADLKRMLQAFGFPYWDAPGEAEAELAMLSKAGRIDAVMSEDFDAMLFGAQCVIRIKDESDSKYIIEVYESGTQFSSHDLVMIALLAGGDYDVGEMPL
;
A
#
# COMPACT_ATOMS: atom_id res chain seq x y z
N MET A 1 4.03 -9.51 0.16
CA MET A 1 4.46 -10.09 1.44
C MET A 1 3.22 -10.31 2.32
N GLY A 2 3.36 -10.87 3.52
CA GLY A 2 2.26 -11.07 4.48
C GLY A 2 1.81 -12.51 4.73
N VAL A 3 0.51 -12.82 4.79
CA VAL A 3 0.03 -14.22 4.91
C VAL A 3 -0.02 -14.86 3.53
N LYS A 4 0.57 -16.06 3.34
CA LYS A 4 0.53 -16.76 2.04
C LYS A 4 -0.92 -17.03 1.65
N GLY A 5 -1.34 -16.49 0.51
CA GLY A 5 -2.73 -16.64 0.06
C GLY A 5 -3.74 -15.77 0.82
N GLY A 6 -3.33 -14.80 1.64
CA GLY A 6 -4.25 -13.95 2.41
C GLY A 6 -5.34 -13.30 1.54
N TRP A 7 -4.97 -12.76 0.38
CA TRP A 7 -5.93 -12.19 -0.58
C TRP A 7 -6.90 -13.21 -1.18
N SER A 8 -6.59 -14.51 -1.18
CA SER A 8 -7.53 -15.55 -1.64
C SER A 8 -8.65 -15.83 -0.63
N LEU A 9 -8.46 -15.40 0.63
CA LEU A 9 -9.45 -15.54 1.70
C LEU A 9 -10.50 -14.42 1.67
N LEU A 10 -10.14 -13.26 1.10
CA LEU A 10 -11.02 -12.11 1.00
C LEU A 10 -11.52 -11.93 -0.43
N LYS A 11 -12.81 -11.64 -0.57
CA LYS A 11 -13.34 -11.08 -1.82
C LYS A 11 -13.27 -9.55 -1.77
N PRO A 12 -12.88 -8.88 -2.86
CA PRO A 12 -12.98 -7.42 -2.92
C PRO A 12 -14.46 -7.01 -2.82
N VAL A 13 -14.71 -5.90 -2.13
CA VAL A 13 -16.05 -5.28 -2.03
C VAL A 13 -16.46 -4.76 -3.40
N GLU A 14 -15.50 -4.15 -4.11
CA GLU A 14 -15.70 -3.64 -5.46
C GLU A 14 -14.41 -3.70 -6.27
N THR A 15 -14.57 -3.70 -7.60
CA THR A 15 -13.47 -3.54 -8.55
C THR A 15 -13.85 -2.42 -9.52
N VAL A 16 -13.20 -1.27 -9.38
CA VAL A 16 -13.58 -0.02 -10.04
C VAL A 16 -12.35 0.75 -10.51
N SER A 17 -12.54 1.81 -11.29
CA SER A 17 -11.42 2.73 -11.54
C SER A 17 -11.18 3.61 -10.32
N LEU A 18 -9.93 4.00 -10.09
CA LEU A 18 -9.58 4.90 -8.98
C LEU A 18 -10.27 6.27 -9.12
N VAL A 19 -10.55 6.72 -10.34
CA VAL A 19 -11.32 7.95 -10.62
C VAL A 19 -12.79 7.80 -10.19
N ASP A 20 -13.42 6.68 -10.52
CA ASP A 20 -14.82 6.44 -10.16
C ASP A 20 -14.96 6.32 -8.64
N TRP A 21 -14.04 5.57 -8.01
CA TRP A 21 -14.00 5.41 -6.55
C TRP A 21 -13.84 6.76 -5.84
N SER A 22 -12.89 7.57 -6.28
CA SER A 22 -12.61 8.87 -5.66
C SER A 22 -13.76 9.86 -5.85
N THR A 23 -14.39 9.88 -7.03
CA THR A 23 -15.57 10.70 -7.30
C THR A 23 -16.77 10.28 -6.45
N CYS A 24 -16.96 8.98 -6.23
CA CYS A 24 -18.01 8.45 -5.35
C CYS A 24 -17.78 8.85 -3.88
N LYS A 25 -16.53 8.80 -3.41
CA LYS A 25 -16.18 9.24 -2.04
C LYS A 25 -16.37 10.75 -1.85
N LEU A 26 -16.08 11.55 -2.87
CA LEU A 26 -16.37 12.99 -2.87
C LEU A 26 -17.87 13.29 -2.79
N SER A 27 -18.70 12.59 -3.58
CA SER A 27 -20.16 12.85 -3.62
C SER A 27 -20.90 12.44 -2.35
N THR A 28 -20.35 11.48 -1.60
CA THR A 28 -20.92 11.01 -0.32
C THR A 28 -20.61 11.93 0.87
N GLY A 29 -19.91 13.06 0.64
CA GLY A 29 -19.76 14.16 1.62
C GLY A 29 -18.94 13.78 2.86
N SER A 30 -18.13 12.72 2.79
CA SER A 30 -17.35 12.20 3.92
C SER A 30 -15.96 12.80 4.04
N LEU A 31 -15.62 13.85 3.28
CA LEU A 31 -14.24 14.29 3.03
C LEU A 31 -14.01 15.80 3.15
N ASP A 32 -12.75 16.20 3.35
CA ASP A 32 -12.26 17.54 3.02
C ASP A 32 -12.52 17.82 1.53
N GLU A 33 -12.88 19.06 1.17
CA GLU A 33 -13.34 19.48 -0.18
C GLU A 33 -12.38 19.18 -1.35
N LEU A 34 -11.18 18.66 -1.08
CA LEU A 34 -10.07 18.46 -2.02
C LEU A 34 -9.99 17.05 -2.63
N GLY A 35 -10.58 16.02 -2.02
CA GLY A 35 -10.49 14.62 -2.48
C GLY A 35 -10.14 13.62 -1.38
N PRO A 36 -10.34 12.31 -1.62
CA PRO A 36 -9.99 11.28 -0.65
C PRO A 36 -8.47 11.22 -0.43
N CYS A 37 -8.08 11.15 0.82
CA CYS A 37 -6.71 10.97 1.26
C CYS A 37 -6.32 9.49 1.20
N ILE A 38 -5.29 9.17 0.42
CA ILE A 38 -4.79 7.81 0.23
C ILE A 38 -3.39 7.72 0.81
N GLY A 39 -3.23 6.88 1.82
CA GLY A 39 -1.92 6.53 2.34
C GLY A 39 -1.28 5.44 1.48
N VAL A 40 -0.10 5.70 0.92
CA VAL A 40 0.61 4.82 -0.01
C VAL A 40 1.83 4.22 0.68
N ASP A 41 1.94 2.90 0.67
CA ASP A 41 3.19 2.24 1.06
C ASP A 41 4.24 2.43 -0.05
N ALA A 42 5.29 3.20 0.27
CA ALA A 42 6.39 3.47 -0.66
C ALA A 42 7.21 2.21 -0.96
N SER A 43 7.25 1.24 -0.02
CA SER A 43 8.06 0.03 -0.14
C SER A 43 7.60 -0.86 -1.30
N GLY A 44 6.27 -1.08 -1.42
CA GLY A 44 5.68 -1.83 -2.52
C GLY A 44 5.92 -1.18 -3.89
N TRP A 45 5.86 0.15 -3.97
CA TRP A 45 6.14 0.90 -5.19
C TRP A 45 7.60 0.76 -5.63
N MET A 46 8.54 0.90 -4.70
CA MET A 46 9.97 0.70 -4.96
C MET A 46 10.26 -0.74 -5.36
N PHE A 47 9.65 -1.72 -4.69
CA PHE A 47 9.81 -3.13 -5.02
C PHE A 47 9.37 -3.41 -6.46
N ALA A 48 8.17 -2.99 -6.86
CA ALA A 48 7.68 -3.15 -8.22
C ALA A 48 8.58 -2.48 -9.26
N ALA A 49 9.08 -1.26 -8.98
CA ALA A 49 9.96 -0.54 -9.89
C ALA A 49 11.31 -1.25 -10.13
N ARG A 50 11.85 -1.98 -9.14
CA ARG A 50 13.13 -2.71 -9.27
C ARG A 50 13.06 -3.84 -10.29
N TYR A 51 11.90 -4.47 -10.44
CA TYR A 51 11.70 -5.56 -11.39
C TYR A 51 11.20 -5.08 -12.76
N HIS A 52 10.97 -3.78 -12.92
CA HIS A 52 10.57 -3.23 -14.20
C HIS A 52 11.75 -3.31 -15.19
N GLN A 53 11.62 -4.20 -16.17
CA GLN A 53 12.56 -4.28 -17.29
C GLN A 53 12.13 -3.27 -18.36
N GLY A 54 13.05 -2.44 -18.83
CA GLY A 54 12.77 -1.42 -19.84
C GLY A 54 14.01 -1.11 -20.66
N GLN A 55 13.81 -0.59 -21.87
CA GLN A 55 14.91 -0.18 -22.76
C GLN A 55 15.54 1.16 -22.38
N MET A 56 15.00 1.85 -21.38
CA MET A 56 15.49 3.14 -20.89
C MET A 56 16.74 2.99 -20.03
N LYS A 57 17.56 4.05 -19.97
CA LYS A 57 18.80 4.09 -19.17
C LYS A 57 18.56 3.81 -17.68
N ASN A 58 17.42 4.29 -17.15
CA ASN A 58 17.02 4.20 -15.74
C ASN A 58 15.57 3.69 -15.64
N PRO A 59 15.31 2.38 -15.84
CA PRO A 59 13.95 1.85 -15.99
C PRO A 59 13.12 1.94 -14.69
N ALA A 60 13.74 1.74 -13.53
CA ALA A 60 13.06 1.84 -12.24
C ALA A 60 12.58 3.28 -11.95
N GLN A 61 13.46 4.27 -12.14
CA GLN A 61 13.11 5.69 -11.99
C GLN A 61 12.03 6.12 -12.99
N ALA A 62 12.13 5.66 -14.25
CA ALA A 62 11.12 5.97 -15.26
C ALA A 62 9.74 5.41 -14.89
N SER A 63 9.70 4.19 -14.35
CA SER A 63 8.46 3.56 -13.85
C SER A 63 7.85 4.37 -12.69
N LEU A 64 8.65 4.75 -11.70
CA LEU A 64 8.20 5.58 -10.58
C LEU A 64 7.72 6.96 -11.05
N PHE A 65 8.48 7.63 -11.91
CA PHE A 65 8.10 8.93 -12.44
C PHE A 65 6.77 8.87 -13.20
N LYS A 66 6.57 7.84 -14.04
CA LYS A 66 5.32 7.64 -14.76
C LYS A 66 4.15 7.42 -13.78
N ARG A 67 4.33 6.55 -12.79
CA ARG A 67 3.34 6.29 -11.74
C ARG A 67 2.91 7.55 -10.99
N LEU A 68 3.90 8.32 -10.52
CA LEU A 68 3.66 9.59 -9.84
C LEU A 68 2.96 10.61 -10.76
N GLY A 69 3.37 10.66 -12.02
CA GLY A 69 2.72 11.47 -13.04
C GLY A 69 1.26 11.08 -13.26
N CYS A 70 0.94 9.79 -13.35
CA CYS A 70 -0.43 9.33 -13.46
C CYS A 70 -1.24 9.70 -12.20
N LEU A 71 -0.69 9.45 -11.00
CA LEU A 71 -1.34 9.76 -9.72
C LEU A 71 -1.61 11.27 -9.55
N PHE A 72 -0.73 12.13 -10.04
CA PHE A 72 -0.86 13.59 -9.98
C PHE A 72 -2.12 14.12 -10.70
N HIS A 73 -2.61 13.41 -11.72
CA HIS A 73 -3.79 13.80 -12.47
C HIS A 73 -5.10 13.23 -11.91
N LEU A 74 -5.02 12.42 -10.85
CA LEU A 74 -6.20 11.80 -10.24
C LEU A 74 -6.73 12.67 -9.10
N PRO A 75 -8.05 12.70 -8.86
CA PRO A 75 -8.64 13.51 -7.80
C PRO A 75 -8.51 12.80 -6.44
N VAL A 76 -7.27 12.55 -6.03
CA VAL A 76 -6.90 11.91 -4.77
C VAL A 76 -5.75 12.69 -4.13
N LEU A 77 -5.64 12.62 -2.81
CA LEU A 77 -4.56 13.24 -2.06
C LEU A 77 -3.61 12.14 -1.55
N PRO A 78 -2.57 11.79 -2.32
CA PRO A 78 -1.68 10.72 -1.93
C PRO A 78 -0.68 11.19 -0.87
N ILE A 79 -0.46 10.33 0.11
CA ILE A 79 0.51 10.53 1.18
C ILE A 79 1.40 9.30 1.24
N PHE A 80 2.71 9.48 1.07
CA PHE A 80 3.65 8.36 1.01
C PHE A 80 4.31 8.09 2.35
N VAL A 81 4.28 6.84 2.81
CA VAL A 81 4.94 6.43 4.05
C VAL A 81 6.07 5.46 3.72
N PHE A 82 7.25 5.74 4.26
CA PHE A 82 8.45 4.91 4.12
C PHE A 82 8.69 4.11 5.39
N ASP A 83 9.32 2.94 5.27
CA ASP A 83 9.74 2.16 6.43
C ASP A 83 10.77 2.92 7.29
N GLY A 84 10.55 2.82 8.59
CA GLY A 84 11.33 3.41 9.65
C GLY A 84 12.55 2.61 10.09
N PRO A 85 13.37 3.18 11.00
CA PRO A 85 14.55 2.50 11.52
C PRO A 85 14.23 1.29 12.41
N LYS A 86 13.01 1.18 12.96
CA LYS A 86 12.60 0.06 13.83
C LYS A 86 11.79 -1.02 13.08
N HIS A 87 11.82 -1.03 11.75
CA HIS A 87 11.23 -2.15 11.02
C HIS A 87 11.99 -3.45 11.34
N PRO A 88 11.31 -4.61 11.34
CA PRO A 88 11.94 -5.88 11.64
C PRO A 88 12.95 -6.25 10.55
N VAL A 89 14.16 -6.59 10.98
CA VAL A 89 15.29 -6.93 10.10
C VAL A 89 15.12 -8.33 9.49
N ILE A 90 14.32 -9.18 10.12
CA ILE A 90 14.05 -10.55 9.68
C ILE A 90 12.55 -10.69 9.44
N LYS A 91 12.17 -11.04 8.20
CA LYS A 91 10.81 -11.52 7.87
C LYS A 91 10.93 -12.92 7.29
N ARG A 92 10.12 -13.86 7.77
CA ARG A 92 10.08 -15.29 7.36
C ARG A 92 11.45 -15.98 7.34
N GLY A 93 12.27 -15.74 8.36
CA GLY A 93 13.62 -16.31 8.45
C GLY A 93 14.62 -15.81 7.41
N LYS A 94 14.26 -14.79 6.62
CA LYS A 94 15.16 -14.11 5.68
C LYS A 94 15.48 -12.72 6.19
N THR A 95 16.75 -12.34 6.11
CA THR A 95 17.16 -10.97 6.37
C THR A 95 16.62 -10.10 5.25
N ILE A 96 15.83 -9.10 5.60
CA ILE A 96 15.42 -8.08 4.64
C ILE A 96 16.62 -7.18 4.42
N ASN A 97 17.19 -7.23 3.22
CA ASN A 97 18.14 -6.21 2.82
C ASN A 97 17.36 -4.91 2.70
N LYS A 98 17.80 -3.87 3.42
CA LYS A 98 17.31 -2.50 3.23
C LYS A 98 17.17 -2.25 1.73
N THR A 99 15.98 -1.82 1.32
CA THR A 99 15.73 -1.34 -0.05
C THR A 99 16.86 -0.40 -0.42
N THR A 100 17.42 -0.56 -1.62
CA THR A 100 18.68 0.10 -1.98
C THR A 100 18.58 1.61 -1.72
N ASP A 101 19.45 2.13 -0.85
CA ASP A 101 19.39 3.51 -0.34
C ASP A 101 19.23 4.55 -1.45
N TRP A 102 19.76 4.28 -2.66
CA TRP A 102 19.65 5.17 -3.81
C TRP A 102 18.21 5.35 -4.33
N LEU A 103 17.39 4.28 -4.33
CA LEU A 103 16.02 4.35 -4.86
C LEU A 103 15.09 5.09 -3.90
N VAL A 104 15.32 4.94 -2.59
CA VAL A 104 14.62 5.71 -1.55
C VAL A 104 14.91 7.20 -1.73
N ALA A 105 16.18 7.58 -1.92
CA ALA A 105 16.58 8.96 -2.14
C ALA A 105 15.98 9.53 -3.43
N ASP A 106 16.01 8.78 -4.52
CA ASP A 106 15.43 9.20 -5.80
C ASP A 106 13.91 9.35 -5.73
N LEU A 107 13.20 8.40 -5.10
CA LEU A 107 11.75 8.50 -4.91
C LEU A 107 11.39 9.72 -4.06
N LYS A 108 12.08 9.94 -2.93
CA LYS A 108 11.85 11.14 -2.09
C LYS A 108 12.05 12.44 -2.88
N ARG A 109 13.08 12.54 -3.71
CA ARG A 109 13.29 13.70 -4.60
C ARG A 109 12.14 13.87 -5.61
N MET A 110 11.64 12.78 -6.19
CA MET A 110 10.50 12.84 -7.10
C MET A 110 9.24 13.29 -6.36
N LEU A 111 8.95 12.75 -5.18
CA LEU A 111 7.81 13.15 -4.36
C LEU A 111 7.86 14.64 -4.02
N GLN A 112 9.03 15.16 -3.63
CA GLN A 112 9.23 16.60 -3.42
C GLN A 112 8.93 17.41 -4.69
N ALA A 113 9.39 16.96 -5.86
CA ALA A 113 9.16 17.64 -7.12
C ALA A 113 7.69 17.64 -7.56
N PHE A 114 6.95 16.55 -7.28
CA PHE A 114 5.50 16.46 -7.51
C PHE A 114 4.66 17.18 -6.46
N GLY A 115 5.26 17.54 -5.31
CA GLY A 115 4.56 18.17 -4.20
C GLY A 115 3.77 17.17 -3.32
N PHE A 116 4.08 15.88 -3.40
CA PHE A 116 3.42 14.87 -2.57
C PHE A 116 4.06 14.80 -1.17
N PRO A 117 3.24 14.85 -0.11
CA PRO A 117 3.75 14.71 1.26
C PRO A 117 4.25 13.29 1.50
N TYR A 118 5.33 13.19 2.28
CA TYR A 118 5.85 11.90 2.72
C TYR A 118 6.61 12.01 4.04
N TRP A 119 6.73 10.89 4.76
CA TRP A 119 7.61 10.77 5.92
C TRP A 119 8.10 9.33 6.12
N ASP A 120 9.05 9.19 7.05
CA ASP A 120 9.56 7.90 7.49
C ASP A 120 8.81 7.47 8.76
N ALA A 121 8.24 6.26 8.72
CA ALA A 121 7.54 5.69 9.85
C ALA A 121 8.48 5.47 11.05
N PRO A 122 7.95 5.28 12.27
CA PRO A 122 8.79 4.82 13.38
C PRO A 122 9.21 3.35 13.21
N GLY A 123 8.39 2.54 12.55
CA GLY A 123 8.54 1.09 12.33
C GLY A 123 8.21 0.71 10.89
N GLU A 124 7.19 -0.10 10.67
CA GLU A 124 6.74 -0.46 9.32
C GLU A 124 5.71 0.54 8.77
N ALA A 125 5.84 0.88 7.50
CA ALA A 125 4.94 1.82 6.83
C ALA A 125 3.47 1.35 6.89
N GLU A 126 3.22 0.06 6.65
CA GLU A 126 1.87 -0.52 6.66
C GLU A 126 1.20 -0.46 8.04
N ALA A 127 1.96 -0.63 9.11
CA ALA A 127 1.44 -0.55 10.48
C ALA A 127 1.01 0.89 10.82
N GLU A 128 1.80 1.88 10.39
CA GLU A 128 1.43 3.29 10.57
C GLU A 128 0.23 3.69 9.70
N LEU A 129 0.23 3.26 8.43
CA LEU A 129 -0.88 3.48 7.50
C LEU A 129 -2.19 2.87 8.03
N ALA A 130 -2.15 1.64 8.55
CA ALA A 130 -3.31 1.01 9.18
C ALA A 130 -3.81 1.79 10.41
N MET A 131 -2.89 2.30 11.24
CA MET A 131 -3.24 3.14 12.38
C MET A 131 -3.90 4.47 11.95
N LEU A 132 -3.37 5.12 10.91
CA LEU A 132 -3.97 6.34 10.35
C LEU A 132 -5.35 6.08 9.74
N SER A 133 -5.53 4.96 9.05
CA SER A 133 -6.82 4.53 8.50
C SER A 133 -7.84 4.32 9.62
N LYS A 134 -7.46 3.62 10.69
CA LYS A 134 -8.32 3.40 11.85
C LYS A 134 -8.67 4.70 12.60
N ALA A 135 -7.76 5.67 12.61
CA ALA A 135 -7.98 6.99 13.19
C ALA A 135 -8.81 7.93 12.30
N GLY A 136 -9.20 7.50 11.09
CA GLY A 136 -9.93 8.33 10.12
C GLY A 136 -9.11 9.50 9.57
N ARG A 137 -7.77 9.35 9.55
CA ARG A 137 -6.85 10.37 8.99
C ARG A 137 -6.59 10.19 7.50
N ILE A 138 -6.82 8.97 7.00
CA ILE A 138 -6.76 8.62 5.59
C ILE A 138 -8.00 7.76 5.27
N ASP A 139 -8.49 7.85 4.04
CA ASP A 139 -9.69 7.15 3.59
C ASP A 139 -9.40 5.73 3.12
N ALA A 140 -8.18 5.50 2.64
CA ALA A 140 -7.73 4.19 2.21
C ALA A 140 -6.21 4.05 2.28
N VAL A 141 -5.76 2.82 2.45
CA VAL A 141 -4.36 2.42 2.33
C VAL A 141 -4.15 1.77 0.96
N MET A 142 -3.27 2.33 0.14
CA MET A 142 -2.82 1.70 -1.10
C MET A 142 -1.60 0.83 -0.81
N SER A 143 -1.81 -0.48 -0.73
CA SER A 143 -0.77 -1.48 -0.51
C SER A 143 -1.09 -2.77 -1.27
N GLU A 144 -0.06 -3.45 -1.78
CA GLU A 144 -0.20 -4.81 -2.34
C GLU A 144 -0.08 -5.91 -1.28
N ASP A 145 0.44 -5.54 -0.11
CA ASP A 145 0.73 -6.45 0.96
C ASP A 145 -0.50 -6.59 1.87
N PHE A 146 -0.76 -7.85 2.27
CA PHE A 146 -1.93 -8.18 3.08
C PHE A 146 -1.82 -7.66 4.52
N ASP A 147 -0.61 -7.28 4.94
CA ASP A 147 -0.32 -6.92 6.32
C ASP A 147 -1.03 -5.64 6.74
N ALA A 148 -1.30 -4.70 5.82
CA ALA A 148 -2.17 -3.56 6.10
C ALA A 148 -3.54 -3.96 6.68
N MET A 149 -4.16 -5.04 6.16
CA MET A 149 -5.41 -5.59 6.71
C MET A 149 -5.19 -6.23 8.09
N LEU A 150 -4.06 -6.93 8.31
CA LEU A 150 -3.72 -7.53 9.60
C LEU A 150 -3.50 -6.48 10.69
N PHE A 151 -2.86 -5.37 10.34
CA PHE A 151 -2.66 -4.23 11.24
C PHE A 151 -3.95 -3.46 11.53
N GLY A 152 -5.04 -3.77 10.82
CA GLY A 152 -6.38 -3.24 11.08
C GLY A 152 -6.75 -2.00 10.24
N ALA A 153 -6.16 -1.84 9.06
CA ALA A 153 -6.62 -0.86 8.08
C ALA A 153 -8.11 -1.07 7.79
N GLN A 154 -8.88 0.01 7.75
CA GLN A 154 -10.33 -0.07 7.54
C GLN A 154 -10.69 -0.26 6.06
N CYS A 155 -9.91 0.34 5.18
CA CYS A 155 -10.05 0.24 3.73
C CYS A 155 -8.66 0.09 3.11
N VAL A 156 -8.46 -0.98 2.34
CA VAL A 156 -7.23 -1.23 1.58
C VAL A 156 -7.57 -1.30 0.10
N ILE A 157 -6.79 -0.57 -0.70
CA ILE A 157 -6.90 -0.49 -2.14
C ILE A 157 -5.68 -1.18 -2.75
N ARG A 158 -5.94 -2.13 -3.64
CA ARG A 158 -4.91 -2.81 -4.44
C ARG A 158 -5.00 -2.41 -5.88
N ILE A 159 -3.86 -2.25 -6.55
CA ILE A 159 -3.82 -1.94 -7.97
C ILE A 159 -3.85 -3.26 -8.74
N LYS A 160 -4.98 -3.54 -9.38
CA LYS A 160 -5.16 -4.74 -10.22
C LYS A 160 -4.53 -4.57 -11.59
N ASP A 161 -4.76 -3.41 -12.19
CA ASP A 161 -4.25 -3.06 -13.50
C ASP A 161 -3.83 -1.60 -13.53
N GLU A 162 -2.67 -1.37 -14.14
CA GLU A 162 -2.08 -0.05 -14.32
C GLU A 162 -1.80 0.16 -15.80
N SER A 163 -2.63 0.98 -16.43
CA SER A 163 -2.44 1.44 -17.80
C SER A 163 -2.19 2.95 -17.82
N ASP A 164 -1.68 3.48 -18.94
CA ASP A 164 -1.13 4.86 -19.09
C ASP A 164 -1.95 6.01 -18.49
N SER A 165 -3.25 5.80 -18.22
CA SER A 165 -4.13 6.80 -17.59
C SER A 165 -5.21 6.20 -16.68
N LYS A 166 -5.13 4.90 -16.36
CA LYS A 166 -6.20 4.22 -15.60
C LYS A 166 -5.62 3.25 -14.59
N TYR A 167 -5.95 3.49 -13.33
CA TYR A 167 -5.79 2.53 -12.25
C TYR A 167 -7.12 1.80 -12.08
N ILE A 168 -7.11 0.50 -12.36
CA ILE A 168 -8.18 -0.39 -11.91
C ILE A 168 -7.78 -0.89 -10.53
N ILE A 169 -8.66 -0.67 -9.57
CA ILE A 169 -8.41 -1.01 -8.19
C ILE A 169 -9.39 -2.06 -7.69
N GLU A 170 -8.91 -2.87 -6.76
CA GLU A 170 -9.73 -3.74 -5.91
C GLU A 170 -9.79 -3.13 -4.51
N VAL A 171 -10.99 -2.91 -4.00
CA VAL A 171 -11.22 -2.32 -2.68
C VAL A 171 -11.59 -3.41 -1.70
N TYR A 172 -10.91 -3.42 -0.56
CA TYR A 172 -11.15 -4.36 0.54
C TYR A 172 -11.45 -3.56 1.80
N GLU A 173 -12.56 -3.88 2.46
CA GLU A 173 -12.97 -3.22 3.69
C GLU A 173 -12.98 -4.20 4.88
N SER A 174 -12.43 -3.77 6.00
CA SER A 174 -12.43 -4.52 7.26
C SER A 174 -13.85 -4.75 7.76
N GLY A 175 -14.12 -5.93 8.34
CA GLY A 175 -15.42 -6.26 8.94
C GLY A 175 -16.50 -6.71 7.96
N THR A 176 -16.23 -6.70 6.65
CA THR A 176 -17.17 -7.23 5.64
C THR A 176 -17.21 -8.76 5.62
N GLN A 177 -16.06 -9.41 5.79
CA GLN A 177 -15.90 -10.87 5.80
C GLN A 177 -15.22 -11.37 7.07
N PHE A 178 -14.18 -10.69 7.51
CA PHE A 178 -13.42 -11.01 8.72
C PHE A 178 -13.14 -9.74 9.51
N SER A 179 -13.17 -9.85 10.83
CA SER A 179 -12.65 -8.79 11.71
C SER A 179 -11.13 -8.84 11.75
N SER A 180 -10.49 -7.77 12.23
CA SER A 180 -9.05 -7.75 12.45
C SER A 180 -8.56 -8.90 13.34
N HIS A 181 -9.36 -9.30 14.34
CA HIS A 181 -9.03 -10.39 15.25
C HIS A 181 -9.04 -11.74 14.53
N ASP A 182 -10.02 -11.96 13.65
CA ASP A 182 -10.11 -13.19 12.85
C ASP A 182 -8.92 -13.30 11.90
N LEU A 183 -8.54 -12.19 11.28
CA LEU A 183 -7.39 -12.14 10.37
C LEU A 183 -6.07 -12.41 11.09
N VAL A 184 -5.88 -11.86 12.30
CA VAL A 184 -4.71 -12.17 13.14
C VAL A 184 -4.68 -13.64 13.53
N MET A 185 -5.83 -14.22 13.92
CA MET A 185 -5.91 -15.65 14.24
C MET A 185 -5.55 -16.51 13.02
N ILE A 186 -6.06 -16.17 11.84
CA ILE A 186 -5.70 -16.85 10.59
C ILE A 186 -4.20 -16.73 10.33
N ALA A 187 -3.60 -15.55 10.52
CA ALA A 187 -2.18 -15.32 10.30
C ALA A 187 -1.30 -16.16 11.24
N LEU A 188 -1.69 -16.29 12.52
CA LEU A 188 -1.00 -17.13 13.50
C LEU A 188 -1.05 -18.62 13.11
N LEU A 189 -2.19 -19.08 12.59
CA LEU A 189 -2.38 -20.47 12.19
C LEU A 189 -1.69 -20.81 10.86
N ALA A 190 -1.82 -19.94 9.85
CA ALA A 190 -1.34 -20.17 8.49
C ALA A 190 0.13 -19.76 8.27
N GLY A 191 0.70 -19.01 9.22
CA GLY A 191 2.01 -18.38 9.07
C GLY A 191 1.93 -17.05 8.34
N GLY A 192 2.56 -16.03 8.93
CA GLY A 192 2.61 -14.67 8.42
C GLY A 192 4.02 -14.27 7.99
N ASP A 193 4.29 -12.97 8.06
CA ASP A 193 5.63 -12.45 7.84
C ASP A 193 6.56 -12.61 9.06
N TYR A 194 5.97 -12.72 10.26
CA TYR A 194 6.69 -12.78 11.53
C TYR A 194 6.77 -14.18 12.15
N ASP A 195 5.93 -15.11 11.68
CA ASP A 195 5.86 -16.47 12.20
C ASP A 195 5.68 -17.46 11.04
N VAL A 196 6.28 -18.64 11.16
CA VAL A 196 6.15 -19.74 10.22
C VAL A 196 4.77 -20.41 10.32
N GLY A 197 4.03 -20.12 11.39
CA GLY A 197 2.71 -20.70 11.68
C GLY A 197 2.84 -22.02 12.45
N GLU A 198 1.85 -22.33 13.29
CA GLU A 198 1.88 -23.55 14.12
C GLU A 198 1.40 -24.81 13.38
N MET A 199 0.72 -24.67 12.23
CA MET A 199 0.25 -25.81 11.44
C MET A 199 1.22 -26.21 10.31
N PRO A 200 1.65 -27.48 10.23
CA PRO A 200 2.26 -28.01 9.02
C PRO A 200 1.15 -28.21 7.97
N LEU A 201 1.07 -27.29 7.00
CA LEU A 201 0.28 -27.50 5.79
C LEU A 201 0.97 -28.49 4.83
#